data_AF-A0A9P9NQQ0-F1
#
_entry.id   AF-A0A9P9NQQ0-F1
#
_cell.length_a   1.000
_cell.length_b   1.000
_cell.length_c   1.000
_cell.angle_alpha   90.00
_cell.angle_beta   90.00
_cell.angle_gamma   90.00
#
_symmetry.space_group_name_H-M   'P 1'
#
loop_
_entity.id
_entity.type
_entity.pdbx_description
1 polymer ?
#
loop_
_entity_poly.entity_id
_entity_poly.type
_entity_poly.pdbx_seq_one_letter_code
_entity_poly.pdbx_strand_id
1 'polypeptide(L)'
;MTKRNRVVAPPWSPRRHGFALQQIQQWTGILAIATWAGKLFDLAGCAPEKSAWLADLLNTFGIFGTAAAALVIDRYGRRASLLISFTIQGISLFLVAALIKTSEDNQTSDQTKASELGTAAASFLFVFLWFFTIFNIVPCLIYGTEIWPQEGRAKEYSFTILGWAIGCGMTTFVILILLQHLGWATFVFFGALNIIASPIVYFFYPETANRSLEEMNLIFTSESWLVSENMKEYHRRVEAAGGHIAVAARALLGEVNGETHLDPRRIVTADETGEKGDRFISSVHDEIHEKV
;
A
#
# COMPACT_ATOMS: atom_id res chain seq x y z
N MET A 1 30.28 28.13 7.16
CA MET A 1 29.87 26.79 6.67
C MET A 1 28.93 26.17 7.69
N THR A 2 27.63 26.46 7.58
CA THR A 2 26.59 25.94 8.47
C THR A 2 26.41 24.46 8.18
N LYS A 3 26.74 23.61 9.14
CA LYS A 3 26.37 22.18 9.09
C LYS A 3 24.85 22.14 9.04
N ARG A 4 24.26 21.94 7.85
CA ARG A 4 22.91 21.39 7.74
C ARG A 4 22.99 20.05 8.47
N ASN A 5 22.48 20.00 9.70
CA ASN A 5 22.08 18.75 10.32
C ASN A 5 21.09 18.13 9.33
N ARG A 6 21.59 17.26 8.45
CA ARG A 6 20.72 16.33 7.75
C ARG A 6 20.12 15.53 8.90
N VAL A 7 18.91 15.88 9.29
CA VAL A 7 18.02 14.96 9.98
C VAL A 7 18.05 13.73 9.09
N VAL A 8 18.83 12.74 9.49
CA VAL A 8 18.86 11.44 8.82
C VAL A 8 17.42 11.02 8.90
N ALA A 9 16.73 11.00 7.75
CA ALA A 9 15.32 10.65 7.73
C ALA A 9 15.18 9.37 8.55
N PRO A 10 14.29 9.35 9.56
CA PRO A 10 14.19 8.22 10.46
C PRO A 10 14.11 6.93 9.64
N PRO A 11 14.62 5.80 10.16
CA PRO A 11 14.59 4.54 9.42
C PRO A 11 13.18 4.20 8.89
N TRP A 12 12.17 4.75 9.55
CA TRP A 12 10.76 4.75 9.24
C TRP A 12 10.24 5.91 8.36
N SER A 13 11.00 6.30 7.34
CA SER A 13 10.55 7.35 6.41
C SER A 13 9.33 6.92 5.57
N PRO A 14 8.35 7.81 5.31
CA PRO A 14 7.25 7.57 4.37
C PRO A 14 7.74 7.10 2.97
N ARG A 15 8.96 7.51 2.57
CA ARG A 15 9.69 7.05 1.36
C ARG A 15 9.77 5.56 1.21
N ARG A 16 10.10 4.87 2.29
CA ARG A 16 10.30 3.43 2.25
C ARG A 16 8.96 2.68 2.23
N HIS A 17 7.92 3.23 2.85
CA HIS A 17 6.59 2.62 2.88
C HIS A 17 5.91 2.63 1.52
N GLY A 18 5.92 3.77 0.80
CA GLY A 18 5.36 3.83 -0.55
C GLY A 18 6.06 2.85 -1.51
N PHE A 19 7.39 2.83 -1.48
CA PHE A 19 8.19 1.90 -2.29
C PHE A 19 7.93 0.42 -1.92
N ALA A 20 7.98 0.08 -0.64
CA ALA A 20 7.82 -1.29 -0.17
C ALA A 20 6.39 -1.81 -0.42
N LEU A 21 5.36 -0.97 -0.28
CA LEU A 21 3.98 -1.37 -0.55
C LEU A 21 3.78 -1.75 -2.02
N GLN A 22 4.36 -0.98 -2.94
CA GLN A 22 4.32 -1.31 -4.37
C GLN A 22 5.07 -2.60 -4.66
N GLN A 23 6.19 -2.84 -3.97
CA GLN A 23 6.93 -4.09 -4.10
C GLN A 23 6.09 -5.28 -3.61
N ILE A 24 5.45 -5.15 -2.45
CA ILE A 24 4.55 -6.16 -1.87
C ILE A 24 3.39 -6.44 -2.85
N GLN A 25 2.80 -5.41 -3.44
CA GLN A 25 1.75 -5.57 -4.45
C GLN A 25 2.22 -6.42 -5.64
N GLN A 26 3.39 -6.14 -6.21
CA GLN A 26 3.86 -6.89 -7.38
C GLN A 26 4.15 -8.36 -7.03
N TRP A 27 4.62 -8.62 -5.82
CA TRP A 27 4.83 -9.97 -5.30
C TRP A 27 3.56 -10.71 -4.86
N THR A 28 2.37 -10.11 -5.04
CA THR A 28 1.09 -10.85 -4.91
C THR A 28 0.88 -11.88 -6.01
N GLY A 29 1.62 -11.78 -7.13
CA GLY A 29 1.48 -12.67 -8.28
C GLY A 29 0.53 -12.18 -9.37
N ILE A 30 0.07 -10.91 -9.31
CA ILE A 30 -0.84 -10.34 -10.32
C ILE A 30 -0.31 -10.45 -11.75
N LEU A 31 0.97 -10.13 -11.97
CA LEU A 31 1.59 -10.24 -13.30
C LEU A 31 1.67 -11.69 -13.79
N ALA A 32 1.85 -12.65 -12.87
CA ALA A 32 1.85 -14.06 -13.21
C ALA A 32 0.49 -14.48 -13.75
N ILE A 33 -0.57 -14.09 -13.03
CA ILE A 33 -1.93 -14.44 -13.41
C ILE A 33 -2.34 -13.73 -14.70
N ALA A 34 -2.12 -12.41 -14.80
CA ALA A 34 -2.53 -11.64 -15.98
C ALA A 34 -1.84 -12.12 -17.27
N THR A 35 -0.55 -12.46 -17.20
CA THR A 35 0.24 -12.86 -18.37
C THR A 35 0.09 -14.34 -18.72
N TRP A 36 -0.08 -15.21 -17.72
CA TRP A 36 -0.07 -16.67 -17.91
C TRP A 36 -1.45 -17.31 -17.73
N ALA A 37 -2.52 -16.53 -17.61
CA ALA A 37 -3.90 -17.03 -17.55
C ALA A 37 -4.23 -18.01 -18.69
N GLY A 38 -3.82 -17.71 -19.93
CA GLY A 38 -4.06 -18.60 -21.07
C GLY A 38 -3.42 -19.98 -20.89
N LYS A 39 -2.18 -20.04 -20.40
CA LYS A 39 -1.49 -21.30 -20.09
C LYS A 39 -2.15 -22.03 -18.91
N LEU A 40 -2.74 -21.30 -17.96
CA LEU A 40 -3.48 -21.90 -16.85
C LEU A 40 -4.78 -22.54 -17.32
N PHE A 41 -5.51 -21.89 -18.22
CA PHE A 41 -6.70 -22.47 -18.81
C PHE A 41 -6.40 -23.66 -19.74
N ASP A 42 -5.23 -23.64 -20.40
CA ASP A 42 -4.72 -24.78 -21.17
C ASP A 42 -4.40 -25.99 -20.27
N LEU A 43 -3.69 -25.77 -19.15
CA LEU A 43 -3.46 -26.80 -18.13
C LEU A 43 -4.77 -27.33 -17.52
N ALA A 44 -5.82 -26.52 -17.50
CA ALA A 44 -7.16 -26.91 -17.08
C ALA A 44 -7.91 -27.77 -18.13
N GLY A 45 -7.28 -28.10 -19.26
CA GLY A 45 -7.88 -28.91 -20.32
C GLY A 45 -8.86 -28.15 -21.22
N CYS A 46 -8.85 -26.81 -21.19
CA CYS A 46 -9.59 -26.04 -22.19
C CYS A 46 -8.82 -26.04 -23.51
N ALA A 47 -9.57 -26.12 -24.63
CA ALA A 47 -8.98 -25.95 -25.95
C ALA A 47 -8.24 -24.61 -26.05
N PRO A 48 -7.11 -24.52 -26.79
CA PRO A 48 -6.27 -23.32 -26.84
C PRO A 48 -7.04 -22.03 -27.17
N GLU A 49 -8.01 -22.08 -28.09
CA GLU A 49 -8.86 -20.94 -28.41
C GLU A 49 -9.73 -20.49 -27.22
N LYS A 50 -10.37 -21.44 -26.53
CA LYS A 50 -11.18 -21.16 -25.33
C LYS A 50 -10.32 -20.59 -24.21
N SER A 51 -9.10 -21.10 -24.05
CA SER A 51 -8.13 -20.64 -23.06
C SER A 51 -7.70 -19.19 -23.31
N ALA A 52 -7.47 -18.80 -24.57
CA ALA A 52 -7.19 -17.42 -24.94
C ALA A 52 -8.39 -16.50 -24.63
N TRP A 53 -9.59 -16.89 -25.05
CA TRP A 53 -10.82 -16.14 -24.76
C TRP A 53 -11.08 -15.95 -23.26
N LEU A 54 -10.83 -16.98 -22.44
CA LEU A 54 -10.96 -16.89 -20.99
C LEU A 54 -9.92 -15.96 -20.36
N ALA A 55 -8.69 -15.92 -20.90
CA ALA A 55 -7.65 -15.00 -20.44
C ALA A 55 -7.99 -13.55 -20.75
N ASP A 56 -8.54 -13.28 -21.93
CA ASP A 56 -9.00 -11.95 -22.32
C ASP A 56 -10.21 -11.52 -21.50
N LEU A 57 -11.14 -12.45 -21.23
CA LEU A 57 -12.28 -12.22 -20.36
C LEU A 57 -11.85 -11.91 -18.93
N LEU A 58 -10.87 -12.65 -18.40
CA LEU A 58 -10.30 -12.43 -17.07
C LEU A 58 -9.79 -10.98 -16.96
N ASN A 59 -8.94 -10.54 -17.90
CA ASN A 59 -8.42 -9.17 -17.90
C ASN A 59 -9.53 -8.11 -18.05
N THR A 60 -10.53 -8.37 -18.91
CA THR A 60 -11.68 -7.48 -19.08
C THR A 60 -12.50 -7.36 -17.79
N PHE A 61 -12.67 -8.46 -17.05
CA PHE A 61 -13.34 -8.47 -15.75
C PHE A 61 -12.60 -7.60 -14.72
N GLY A 62 -11.27 -7.54 -14.82
CA GLY A 62 -10.46 -6.64 -14.01
C GLY A 62 -10.80 -5.16 -14.19
N ILE A 63 -11.19 -4.72 -15.40
CA ILE A 63 -11.60 -3.33 -15.67
C ILE A 63 -12.82 -2.97 -14.82
N PHE A 64 -13.82 -3.84 -14.79
CA PHE A 64 -15.02 -3.64 -13.97
C PHE A 64 -14.70 -3.66 -12.47
N GLY A 65 -13.78 -4.53 -12.04
CA GLY A 65 -13.32 -4.55 -10.65
C GLY A 65 -12.62 -3.25 -10.24
N THR A 66 -11.78 -2.67 -11.11
CA THR A 66 -11.15 -1.37 -10.85
C THR A 66 -12.16 -0.22 -10.84
N ALA A 67 -13.17 -0.26 -11.72
CA ALA A 67 -14.26 0.73 -11.67
C ALA A 67 -15.06 0.63 -10.35
N ALA A 68 -15.32 -0.60 -9.87
CA ALA A 68 -15.98 -0.82 -8.59
C ALA A 68 -15.10 -0.38 -7.40
N ALA A 69 -13.78 -0.51 -7.49
CA ALA A 69 -12.83 -0.06 -6.47
C ALA A 69 -13.03 1.41 -6.10
N ALA A 70 -13.24 2.27 -7.09
CA ALA A 70 -13.44 3.71 -6.90
C ALA A 70 -14.67 4.03 -6.03
N LEU A 71 -15.68 3.16 -6.01
CA LEU A 71 -16.90 3.34 -5.20
C LEU A 71 -16.79 2.74 -3.80
N VAL A 72 -15.94 1.73 -3.63
CA VAL A 72 -15.86 0.91 -2.42
C VAL A 72 -14.76 1.39 -1.48
N ILE A 73 -13.62 1.81 -2.02
CA ILE A 73 -12.39 2.06 -1.22
C ILE A 73 -12.57 3.14 -0.15
N ASP A 74 -13.31 4.20 -0.46
CA ASP A 74 -13.51 5.32 0.47
C ASP A 74 -14.40 4.95 1.66
N ARG A 75 -15.17 3.86 1.58
CA ARG A 75 -16.02 3.38 2.68
C ARG A 75 -15.31 2.42 3.62
N TYR A 76 -14.47 1.55 3.09
CA TYR A 76 -13.82 0.49 3.87
C TYR A 76 -12.49 0.92 4.51
N GLY A 77 -11.87 1.97 3.99
CA GLY A 77 -10.53 2.39 4.40
C GLY A 77 -9.43 1.64 3.65
N ARG A 78 -8.21 2.18 3.69
CA ARG A 78 -7.09 1.69 2.86
C ARG A 78 -6.46 0.43 3.47
N ARG A 79 -6.25 0.41 4.79
CA ARG A 79 -5.61 -0.71 5.49
C ARG A 79 -6.50 -1.94 5.50
N ALA A 80 -7.78 -1.78 5.83
CA ALA A 80 -8.73 -2.90 5.85
C ALA A 80 -8.90 -3.53 4.46
N SER A 81 -9.01 -2.70 3.41
CA SER A 81 -9.07 -3.18 2.02
C SER A 81 -7.87 -4.04 1.66
N LEU A 82 -6.65 -3.57 1.96
CA LEU A 82 -5.43 -4.33 1.69
C LEU A 82 -5.39 -5.68 2.42
N LEU A 83 -5.77 -5.71 3.70
CA LEU A 83 -5.78 -6.95 4.51
C LEU A 83 -6.78 -7.98 3.98
N ILE A 84 -7.98 -7.53 3.61
CA ILE A 84 -9.00 -8.37 2.99
C ILE A 84 -8.48 -8.94 1.67
N SER A 85 -7.88 -8.08 0.85
CA SER A 85 -7.30 -8.49 -0.43
C SER A 85 -6.24 -9.57 -0.26
N PHE A 86 -5.18 -9.32 0.51
CA PHE A 86 -4.06 -10.26 0.66
C PHE A 86 -4.54 -11.61 1.21
N THR A 87 -5.49 -11.60 2.14
CA THR A 87 -6.04 -12.84 2.72
C THR A 87 -6.79 -13.65 1.67
N ILE A 88 -7.72 -13.02 0.93
CA ILE A 88 -8.54 -13.71 -0.07
C ILE A 88 -7.67 -14.16 -1.26
N GLN A 89 -6.71 -13.34 -1.66
CA GLN A 89 -5.75 -13.66 -2.72
C GLN A 89 -4.87 -14.86 -2.35
N GLY A 90 -4.33 -14.86 -1.12
CA GLY A 90 -3.55 -15.97 -0.59
C GLY A 90 -4.34 -17.27 -0.62
N ILE A 91 -5.56 -17.26 -0.08
CA ILE A 91 -6.45 -18.43 -0.08
C ILE A 91 -6.77 -18.89 -1.51
N SER A 92 -7.13 -17.95 -2.41
CA SER A 92 -7.45 -18.27 -3.81
C SER A 92 -6.27 -18.93 -4.51
N LEU A 93 -5.05 -18.43 -4.29
CA LEU A 93 -3.82 -18.99 -4.87
C LEU A 93 -3.50 -20.39 -4.33
N PHE A 94 -3.72 -20.65 -3.04
CA PHE A 94 -3.55 -22.01 -2.50
C PHE A 94 -4.58 -22.99 -3.07
N LEU A 95 -5.83 -22.55 -3.26
CA LEU A 95 -6.87 -23.37 -3.89
C LEU A 95 -6.54 -23.65 -5.35
N VAL A 96 -6.10 -22.64 -6.11
CA VAL A 96 -5.62 -22.82 -7.49
C VAL A 96 -4.47 -23.82 -7.53
N ALA A 97 -3.47 -23.70 -6.65
CA ALA A 97 -2.34 -24.62 -6.59
C ALA A 97 -2.78 -26.07 -6.32
N ALA A 98 -3.68 -26.26 -5.36
CA ALA A 98 -4.20 -27.57 -5.00
C ALA A 98 -5.02 -28.19 -6.15
N LEU A 99 -5.87 -27.40 -6.81
CA LEU A 99 -6.71 -27.86 -7.91
C LEU A 99 -5.90 -28.19 -9.16
N ILE A 100 -4.89 -27.38 -9.50
CA ILE A 100 -3.99 -27.69 -10.63
C ILE A 100 -3.22 -28.96 -10.36
N LYS A 101 -2.62 -29.11 -9.17
CA LYS A 101 -1.91 -30.34 -8.79
C LYS A 101 -2.81 -31.57 -8.88
N THR A 102 -4.02 -31.48 -8.32
CA THR A 102 -4.96 -32.59 -8.35
C THR A 102 -5.42 -32.90 -9.78
N SER A 103 -5.56 -31.88 -10.63
CA SER A 103 -5.86 -32.07 -12.06
C SER A 103 -4.73 -32.81 -12.78
N GLU A 104 -3.48 -32.39 -12.60
CA GLU A 104 -2.29 -33.05 -13.16
C GLU A 104 -2.20 -34.53 -12.74
N ASP A 105 -2.41 -34.83 -11.45
CA ASP A 105 -2.37 -36.19 -10.93
C ASP A 105 -3.49 -37.08 -11.53
N ASN A 106 -4.63 -36.50 -11.90
CA ASN A 106 -5.78 -37.23 -12.45
C ASN A 106 -5.79 -37.30 -13.99
N GLN A 107 -4.92 -36.58 -14.71
CA GLN A 107 -4.87 -36.60 -16.17
C GLN A 107 -4.68 -38.01 -16.75
N THR A 108 -3.97 -38.90 -16.04
CA THR A 108 -3.72 -40.28 -16.49
C THR A 108 -4.85 -41.26 -16.16
N SER A 109 -5.72 -40.93 -15.19
CA SER A 109 -6.79 -41.82 -14.71
C SER A 109 -8.17 -41.42 -15.22
N ASP A 110 -8.48 -40.12 -15.27
CA ASP A 110 -9.81 -39.62 -15.66
C ASP A 110 -9.71 -38.19 -16.24
N GLN A 111 -9.63 -38.11 -17.57
CA GLN A 111 -9.52 -36.86 -18.32
C GLN A 111 -10.68 -35.90 -18.04
N THR A 112 -11.89 -36.42 -17.74
CA THR A 112 -13.07 -35.61 -17.49
C THR A 112 -12.94 -34.88 -16.15
N LYS A 113 -12.53 -35.60 -15.10
CA LYS A 113 -12.29 -35.02 -13.77
C LYS A 113 -11.14 -34.01 -13.77
N ALA A 114 -10.09 -34.26 -14.55
CA ALA A 114 -8.99 -33.30 -14.70
C ALA A 114 -9.49 -31.96 -15.30
N SER A 115 -10.38 -32.02 -16.29
CA SER A 115 -10.96 -30.81 -16.91
C SER A 115 -11.91 -30.06 -15.97
N GLU A 116 -12.71 -30.77 -15.16
CA GLU A 116 -13.58 -30.16 -14.16
C GLU A 116 -12.78 -29.42 -13.06
N LEU A 117 -11.74 -30.06 -12.54
CA LEU A 117 -10.85 -29.45 -11.53
C LEU A 117 -10.08 -28.25 -12.10
N GLY A 118 -9.66 -28.33 -13.36
CA GLY A 118 -9.07 -27.21 -14.08
C GLY A 118 -10.03 -26.02 -14.19
N THR A 119 -11.29 -26.27 -14.51
CA THR A 119 -12.34 -25.24 -14.59
C THR A 119 -12.64 -24.62 -13.21
N ALA A 120 -12.54 -25.42 -12.14
CA ALA A 120 -12.61 -24.90 -10.78
C ALA A 120 -11.43 -23.97 -10.46
N ALA A 121 -10.19 -24.36 -10.81
CA ALA A 121 -9.00 -23.53 -10.62
C ALA A 121 -9.12 -22.20 -11.40
N ALA A 122 -9.62 -22.27 -12.63
CA ALA A 122 -9.94 -21.11 -13.46
C ALA A 122 -10.86 -20.11 -12.74
N SER A 123 -11.93 -20.61 -12.12
CA SER A 123 -12.90 -19.77 -11.39
C SER A 123 -12.27 -19.04 -10.20
N PHE A 124 -11.34 -19.69 -9.48
CA PHE A 124 -10.60 -19.04 -8.38
C PHE A 124 -9.61 -17.97 -8.86
N LEU A 125 -9.12 -18.03 -10.11
CA LEU A 125 -8.33 -16.93 -10.69
C LEU A 125 -9.20 -15.68 -10.95
N PHE A 126 -10.46 -15.85 -11.35
CA PHE A 126 -11.41 -14.73 -11.44
C PHE A 126 -11.66 -14.10 -10.07
N VAL A 127 -11.83 -14.93 -9.03
CA VAL A 127 -11.94 -14.45 -7.64
C VAL A 127 -10.68 -13.68 -7.24
N PHE A 128 -9.49 -14.24 -7.46
CA PHE A 128 -8.23 -13.56 -7.16
C PHE A 128 -8.16 -12.17 -7.81
N LEU A 129 -8.45 -12.09 -9.12
CA LEU A 129 -8.34 -10.85 -9.87
C LEU A 129 -9.40 -9.82 -9.44
N TRP A 130 -10.61 -10.26 -9.15
CA TRP A 130 -11.68 -9.39 -8.68
C TRP A 130 -11.32 -8.72 -7.35
N PHE A 131 -10.84 -9.49 -6.37
CA PHE A 131 -10.42 -8.92 -5.10
C PHE A 131 -9.14 -8.07 -5.22
N PHE A 132 -8.23 -8.43 -6.13
CA PHE A 132 -7.08 -7.58 -6.46
C PHE A 132 -7.52 -6.20 -6.95
N THR A 133 -8.44 -6.17 -7.91
CA THR A 133 -8.84 -4.95 -8.59
C THR A 133 -9.72 -4.05 -7.72
N ILE A 134 -10.57 -4.60 -6.85
CA ILE A 134 -11.38 -3.81 -5.92
C ILE A 134 -10.58 -3.30 -4.72
N PHE A 135 -9.77 -4.16 -4.09
CA PHE A 135 -9.24 -3.91 -2.75
C PHE A 135 -7.72 -3.77 -2.67
N ASN A 136 -6.96 -4.02 -3.75
CA ASN A 136 -5.49 -3.93 -3.73
C ASN A 136 -4.94 -2.79 -4.59
N ILE A 137 -5.37 -2.72 -5.86
CA ILE A 137 -4.72 -1.85 -6.85
C ILE A 137 -4.79 -0.37 -6.45
N VAL A 138 -5.99 0.11 -6.10
CA VAL A 138 -6.24 1.51 -5.79
C VAL A 138 -5.58 1.92 -4.47
N PRO A 139 -5.73 1.19 -3.33
CA PRO A 139 -5.06 1.59 -2.11
C PRO A 139 -3.54 1.63 -2.26
N CYS A 140 -2.89 0.67 -2.92
CA CYS A 140 -1.43 0.69 -3.09
C CYS A 140 -0.93 1.90 -3.89
N LEU A 141 -1.68 2.36 -4.90
CA LEU A 141 -1.32 3.55 -5.67
C LEU A 141 -1.55 4.84 -4.89
N ILE A 142 -2.70 4.96 -4.22
CA ILE A 142 -3.10 6.19 -3.53
C ILE A 142 -2.37 6.35 -2.19
N TYR A 143 -2.08 5.25 -1.49
CA TYR A 143 -1.41 5.27 -0.19
C TYR A 143 -0.09 6.04 -0.24
N GLY A 144 0.67 5.88 -1.34
CA GLY A 144 1.83 6.71 -1.61
C GLY A 144 1.46 8.19 -1.51
N THR A 145 0.50 8.69 -2.28
CA THR A 145 0.11 10.12 -2.25
C THR A 145 -0.40 10.63 -0.91
N GLU A 146 -0.99 9.76 -0.07
CA GLU A 146 -1.60 10.12 1.23
C GLU A 146 -0.59 10.23 2.37
N ILE A 147 0.54 9.50 2.32
CA ILE A 147 1.57 9.56 3.38
C ILE A 147 2.55 10.73 3.22
N TRP A 148 2.45 11.50 2.13
CA TRP A 148 3.45 12.51 1.78
C TRP A 148 3.03 13.94 2.13
N PRO A 149 3.95 14.75 2.68
CA PRO A 149 3.74 16.18 2.84
C PRO A 149 3.60 16.85 1.47
N GLN A 150 2.79 17.90 1.42
CA GLN A 150 2.41 18.61 0.19
C GLN A 150 3.62 19.14 -0.59
N GLU A 151 4.64 19.65 0.10
CA GLU A 151 5.80 20.33 -0.48
C GLU A 151 6.70 19.41 -1.32
N GLY A 152 6.70 18.10 -1.04
CA GLY A 152 7.53 17.12 -1.74
C GLY A 152 6.75 16.16 -2.65
N ARG A 153 5.43 16.02 -2.47
CA ARG A 153 4.65 14.87 -2.96
C ARG A 153 5.02 14.34 -4.35
N ALA A 154 5.22 15.20 -5.35
CA ALA A 154 5.59 14.77 -6.70
C ALA A 154 6.90 13.96 -6.76
N LYS A 155 7.97 14.43 -6.10
CA LYS A 155 9.28 13.76 -6.09
C LYS A 155 9.21 12.43 -5.34
N GLU A 156 8.53 12.45 -4.21
CA GLU A 156 8.26 11.31 -3.35
C GLU A 156 7.41 10.23 -4.04
N TYR A 157 6.40 10.66 -4.80
CA TYR A 157 5.54 9.77 -5.57
C TYR A 157 6.31 9.09 -6.72
N SER A 158 7.23 9.80 -7.39
CA SER A 158 8.13 9.19 -8.38
C SER A 158 8.93 8.03 -7.80
N PHE A 159 9.32 8.09 -6.52
CA PHE A 159 10.00 6.98 -5.85
C PHE A 159 9.07 5.78 -5.60
N THR A 160 7.79 6.03 -5.31
CA THR A 160 6.76 4.99 -5.21
C THR A 160 6.58 4.28 -6.55
N ILE A 161 6.47 5.04 -7.64
CA ILE A 161 6.36 4.50 -9.00
C ILE A 161 7.62 3.75 -9.43
N LEU A 162 8.81 4.20 -9.02
CA LEU A 162 10.05 3.45 -9.23
C LEU A 162 10.00 2.07 -8.57
N GLY A 163 9.48 1.97 -7.34
CA GLY A 163 9.27 0.69 -6.66
C GLY A 163 8.30 -0.23 -7.39
N TRP A 164 7.21 0.34 -7.92
CA TRP A 164 6.29 -0.39 -8.79
C TRP A 164 6.98 -0.92 -10.06
N ALA A 165 7.73 -0.08 -10.78
CA ALA A 165 8.41 -0.46 -12.03
C ALA A 165 9.48 -1.54 -11.80
N ILE A 166 10.29 -1.40 -10.74
CA ILE A 166 11.27 -2.41 -10.34
C ILE A 166 10.56 -3.73 -9.99
N GLY A 167 9.45 -3.64 -9.25
CA GLY A 167 8.64 -4.80 -8.93
C GLY A 167 8.13 -5.51 -10.19
N CYS A 168 7.54 -4.78 -11.13
CA CYS A 168 7.07 -5.34 -12.39
C CYS A 168 8.18 -6.07 -13.15
N GLY A 169 9.36 -5.44 -13.26
CA GLY A 169 10.52 -6.06 -13.92
C GLY A 169 10.99 -7.33 -13.21
N MET A 170 11.21 -7.26 -11.90
CA MET A 170 11.66 -8.40 -11.08
C MET A 170 10.69 -9.57 -11.15
N THR A 171 9.39 -9.32 -10.94
CA THR A 171 8.39 -10.40 -10.93
C THR A 171 8.27 -11.03 -12.32
N THR A 172 8.33 -10.25 -13.40
CA THR A 172 8.28 -10.78 -14.78
C THR A 172 9.40 -11.77 -15.07
N PHE A 173 10.65 -11.46 -14.67
CA PHE A 173 11.78 -12.39 -14.84
C PHE A 173 11.67 -13.63 -13.94
N VAL A 174 11.28 -13.43 -12.68
CA VAL A 174 11.22 -14.52 -11.69
C VAL A 174 10.07 -15.49 -12.00
N ILE A 175 8.91 -15.00 -12.46
CA ILE A 175 7.76 -15.85 -12.81
C ILE A 175 8.13 -16.88 -13.87
N LEU A 176 8.90 -16.49 -14.89
CA LEU A 176 9.33 -17.39 -15.96
C LEU A 176 10.13 -18.58 -15.40
N ILE A 177 11.08 -18.28 -14.50
CA ILE A 177 11.93 -19.28 -13.85
C ILE A 177 11.08 -20.17 -12.93
N LEU A 178 10.20 -19.58 -12.12
CA LEU A 178 9.32 -20.32 -11.22
C LEU A 178 8.39 -21.26 -11.99
N LEU A 179 7.75 -20.81 -13.06
CA LEU A 179 6.85 -21.65 -13.86
C LEU A 179 7.60 -22.80 -14.55
N GLN A 180 8.86 -22.60 -14.97
CA GLN A 180 9.68 -23.64 -15.59
C GLN A 180 10.11 -24.73 -14.60
N HIS A 181 10.45 -24.36 -13.36
CA HIS A 181 11.00 -25.30 -12.38
C HIS A 181 9.96 -25.85 -11.39
N LEU A 182 8.99 -25.03 -10.97
CA LEU A 182 8.04 -25.34 -9.90
C LEU A 182 6.63 -25.66 -10.42
N GLY A 183 6.27 -25.24 -11.64
CA GLY A 183 4.93 -25.46 -12.19
C GLY A 183 3.84 -24.95 -11.23
N TRP A 184 2.96 -25.86 -10.77
CA TRP A 184 1.88 -25.57 -9.81
C TRP A 184 2.35 -24.99 -8.48
N ALA A 185 3.56 -25.33 -8.01
CA ALA A 185 4.09 -24.83 -6.73
C ALA A 185 4.40 -23.32 -6.77
N THR A 186 4.46 -22.72 -7.96
CA THR A 186 4.55 -21.26 -8.14
C THR A 186 3.38 -20.53 -7.47
N PHE A 187 2.17 -21.09 -7.52
CA PHE A 187 0.99 -20.50 -6.89
C PHE A 187 1.03 -20.60 -5.37
N VAL A 188 1.60 -21.69 -4.83
CA VAL A 188 1.85 -21.82 -3.39
C VAL A 188 2.83 -20.76 -2.92
N PHE A 189 3.90 -20.50 -3.68
CA PHE A 189 4.87 -19.46 -3.38
C PHE A 189 4.23 -18.07 -3.30
N PHE A 190 3.45 -17.68 -4.32
CA PHE A 190 2.73 -16.40 -4.29
C PHE A 190 1.64 -16.36 -3.21
N GLY A 191 0.94 -17.47 -2.97
CA GLY A 191 -0.04 -17.59 -1.89
C GLY A 191 0.59 -17.34 -0.51
N ALA A 192 1.76 -17.93 -0.27
CA ALA A 192 2.52 -17.72 0.96
C ALA A 192 2.98 -16.26 1.12
N LEU A 193 3.45 -15.62 0.05
CA LEU A 193 3.83 -14.21 0.09
C LEU A 193 2.64 -13.30 0.41
N ASN A 194 1.44 -13.60 -0.10
CA ASN A 194 0.23 -12.86 0.26
C ASN A 194 -0.12 -13.02 1.75
N ILE A 195 -0.03 -14.24 2.30
CA ILE A 195 -0.26 -14.46 3.74
C ILE A 195 0.79 -13.76 4.61
N ILE A 196 2.04 -13.70 4.17
CA ILE A 196 3.12 -12.96 4.87
C ILE A 196 2.94 -11.45 4.74
N ALA A 197 2.41 -10.96 3.61
CA ALA A 197 2.14 -9.55 3.41
C ALA A 197 1.05 -9.01 4.35
N SER A 198 0.05 -9.84 4.68
CA SER A 198 -1.05 -9.45 5.59
C SER A 198 -0.58 -8.95 6.97
N PRO A 199 0.23 -9.70 7.77
CA PRO A 199 0.75 -9.19 9.04
C PRO A 199 1.71 -8.01 8.84
N ILE A 200 2.47 -7.94 7.74
CA ILE A 200 3.32 -6.78 7.45
C ILE A 200 2.46 -5.53 7.32
N VAL A 201 1.39 -5.58 6.52
CA VAL A 201 0.47 -4.44 6.39
C VAL A 201 -0.25 -4.13 7.69
N TYR A 202 -0.59 -5.16 8.48
CA TYR A 202 -1.21 -4.94 9.78
C TYR A 202 -0.30 -4.19 10.77
N PHE A 203 0.98 -4.55 10.88
CA PHE A 203 1.88 -3.94 11.89
C PHE A 203 2.58 -2.66 11.43
N PHE A 204 2.82 -2.50 10.12
CA PHE A 204 3.65 -1.43 9.57
C PHE A 204 2.89 -0.31 8.86
N TYR A 205 1.62 -0.49 8.50
CA TYR A 205 0.89 0.50 7.71
C TYR A 205 -0.25 1.12 8.52
N PRO A 206 -0.19 2.42 8.88
CA PRO A 206 -1.31 3.10 9.52
C PRO A 206 -2.51 3.24 8.56
N GLU A 207 -3.71 3.44 9.13
CA GLU A 207 -4.89 3.78 8.33
C GLU A 207 -4.83 5.24 7.89
N THR A 208 -4.94 5.47 6.58
CA THR A 208 -4.85 6.80 5.96
C THR A 208 -6.23 7.37 5.60
N ALA A 209 -7.29 6.56 5.63
CA ALA A 209 -8.63 7.01 5.27
C ALA A 209 -9.15 8.09 6.22
N ASN A 210 -9.76 9.14 5.65
CA ASN A 210 -10.38 10.27 6.36
C ASN A 210 -9.42 11.06 7.28
N ARG A 211 -8.11 11.03 7.01
CA ARG A 211 -7.09 11.79 7.75
C ARG A 211 -6.60 12.98 6.93
N SER A 212 -6.32 14.10 7.58
CA SER A 212 -5.72 15.25 6.89
C SER A 212 -4.22 15.02 6.64
N LEU A 213 -3.64 15.74 5.69
CA LEU A 213 -2.20 15.65 5.41
C LEU A 213 -1.35 16.08 6.62
N GLU A 214 -1.83 17.06 7.37
CA GLU A 214 -1.20 17.54 8.61
C GLU A 214 -1.19 16.46 9.67
N GLU A 215 -2.30 15.73 9.77
CA GLU A 215 -2.45 14.60 10.68
C GLU A 215 -1.56 13.42 10.29
N MET A 216 -1.42 13.15 9.00
CA MET A 216 -0.47 12.14 8.51
C MET A 216 0.96 12.48 8.87
N ASN A 217 1.36 13.76 8.76
CA ASN A 217 2.68 14.20 9.20
C ASN A 217 2.89 13.94 10.70
N LEU A 218 1.86 14.14 11.53
CA LEU A 218 1.90 13.84 12.97
C LEU A 218 1.95 12.34 13.29
N ILE A 219 1.38 11.49 12.44
CA ILE A 219 1.46 10.03 12.63
C ILE A 219 2.89 9.52 12.38
N PHE A 220 3.62 10.12 11.44
CA PHE A 220 4.98 9.69 11.07
C PHE A 220 6.11 10.33 11.89
N THR A 221 5.82 10.89 13.07
CA THR A 221 6.84 11.61 13.88
C THR A 221 7.60 10.77 14.89
N SER A 222 7.16 9.53 15.13
CA SER A 222 7.90 8.60 15.97
C SER A 222 8.99 7.88 15.16
N GLU A 223 10.12 7.59 15.79
CA GLU A 223 11.22 6.83 15.19
C GLU A 223 10.90 5.32 15.11
N SER A 224 9.82 4.89 15.76
CA SER A 224 9.44 3.49 15.85
C SER A 224 8.89 2.95 14.53
N TRP A 225 9.20 1.67 14.33
CA TRP A 225 8.74 0.90 13.20
C TRP A 225 7.31 0.35 13.31
N LEU A 226 6.68 0.44 14.47
CA LEU A 226 5.36 -0.13 14.69
C LEU A 226 4.30 0.96 14.65
N VAL A 227 3.20 0.69 13.93
CA VAL A 227 2.03 1.56 13.89
C VAL A 227 1.49 1.84 15.28
N SER A 228 1.55 0.87 16.20
CA SER A 228 1.08 1.04 17.57
C SER A 228 1.82 2.14 18.32
N GLU A 229 3.15 2.21 18.17
CA GLU A 229 3.96 3.24 18.83
C GLU A 229 3.76 4.60 18.19
N ASN A 230 3.61 4.62 16.86
CA ASN A 230 3.32 5.85 16.12
C ASN A 230 1.97 6.44 16.49
N MET A 231 0.95 5.60 16.67
CA MET A 231 -0.37 6.04 17.13
C MET A 231 -0.37 6.52 18.59
N LYS A 232 0.44 5.90 19.47
CA LYS A 232 0.61 6.39 20.86
C LYS A 232 1.23 7.78 20.87
N GLU A 233 2.27 8.01 20.07
CA GLU A 233 2.94 9.30 19.97
C GLU A 233 2.01 10.37 19.37
N TYR A 234 1.25 10.00 18.34
CA TYR A 234 0.21 10.87 17.77
C TYR A 234 -0.81 11.31 18.84
N HIS A 235 -1.38 10.38 19.61
CA HIS A 235 -2.34 10.73 20.68
C HIS A 235 -1.70 11.62 21.74
N ARG A 236 -0.46 11.33 22.16
CA ARG A 236 0.28 12.17 23.13
C ARG A 236 0.43 13.62 22.65
N ARG A 237 0.75 13.82 21.37
CA ARG A 237 0.91 15.16 20.78
C ARG A 237 -0.41 15.89 20.62
N VAL A 238 -1.47 15.20 20.23
CA VAL A 238 -2.82 15.77 20.13
C VAL A 238 -3.36 16.17 21.51
N GLU A 239 -3.16 15.34 22.53
CA GLU A 239 -3.52 15.66 23.92
C GLU A 239 -2.72 16.86 24.45
N ALA A 240 -1.43 16.95 24.15
CA ALA A 240 -0.61 18.10 24.52
C ALA A 240 -1.11 19.41 23.90
N ALA A 241 -1.69 19.35 22.69
CA ALA A 241 -2.28 20.46 21.97
C ALA A 241 -3.77 20.70 22.30
N GLY A 242 -4.31 20.10 23.36
CA GLY A 242 -5.71 20.28 23.77
C GLY A 242 -6.73 19.73 22.78
N GLY A 243 -6.34 18.77 21.93
CA GLY A 243 -7.22 18.20 20.89
C GLY A 243 -7.15 18.92 19.54
N HIS A 244 -6.42 20.04 19.43
CA HIS A 244 -6.31 20.79 18.17
C HIS A 244 -5.18 20.24 17.28
N ILE A 245 -5.55 19.49 16.24
CA ILE A 245 -4.61 18.85 15.29
C ILE A 245 -3.71 19.89 14.61
N ALA A 246 -4.27 21.03 14.17
CA ALA A 246 -3.51 22.10 13.52
C ALA A 246 -2.44 22.70 14.45
N VAL A 247 -2.73 22.79 15.76
CA VAL A 247 -1.78 23.29 16.76
C VAL A 247 -0.66 22.29 17.00
N ALA A 248 -0.98 21.00 17.10
CA ALA A 248 0.03 19.94 17.19
C ALA A 248 0.95 19.92 15.96
N ALA A 249 0.38 20.07 14.76
CA ALA A 249 1.14 20.11 13.51
C ALA A 249 2.05 21.34 13.42
N ARG A 250 1.58 22.52 13.85
CA ARG A 250 2.40 23.73 13.92
C ARG A 250 3.55 23.60 14.93
N ALA A 251 3.29 23.04 16.11
CA ALA A 251 4.32 22.79 17.10
C ALA A 251 5.42 21.85 16.55
N LEU A 252 5.02 20.80 15.81
CA LEU A 252 5.94 19.91 15.11
C LEU A 252 6.83 20.64 14.10
N LEU A 253 6.24 21.50 13.26
CA LEU A 253 6.99 22.24 12.26
C LEU A 253 8.02 23.18 12.90
N GLY A 254 7.67 23.81 14.04
CA GLY A 254 8.61 24.59 14.84
C GLY A 254 9.80 23.75 15.35
N GLU A 255 9.52 22.56 15.89
CA GLU A 255 10.57 21.62 16.33
C GLU A 255 11.52 21.23 15.19
N VAL A 256 10.98 20.92 14.01
CA VAL A 256 11.76 20.53 12.83
C VAL A 256 12.61 21.68 12.28
N ASN A 257 12.08 22.91 12.34
CA ASN A 257 12.79 24.12 11.90
C ASN A 257 13.85 24.60 12.91
N GLY A 258 13.96 23.96 14.07
CA GLY A 258 14.92 24.33 15.11
C GLY A 258 14.46 25.51 15.98
N GLU A 259 13.19 25.90 15.90
CA GLU A 259 12.58 26.87 16.80
C GLU A 259 12.38 26.21 18.17
N THR A 260 13.04 26.74 19.20
CA THR A 260 13.10 26.10 20.51
C THR A 260 11.77 26.27 21.24
N HIS A 261 11.05 25.17 21.46
CA HIS A 261 9.87 25.05 22.33
C HIS A 261 8.72 26.05 22.06
N LEU A 262 7.99 25.84 20.97
CA LEU A 262 6.59 26.28 20.92
C LEU A 262 5.76 25.32 21.79
N ASP A 263 5.57 25.68 23.06
CA ASP A 263 4.66 24.96 23.96
C ASP A 263 3.26 24.95 23.33
N PRO A 264 2.69 23.77 22.99
CA PRO A 264 1.38 23.68 22.34
C PRO A 264 0.29 24.40 23.13
N ARG A 265 0.41 24.43 24.47
CA ARG A 265 -0.53 25.13 25.36
C ARG A 265 -0.50 26.63 25.18
N ARG A 266 0.66 27.21 24.85
CA ARG A 266 0.80 28.65 24.56
C ARG A 266 0.17 29.01 23.21
N ILE A 267 0.25 28.12 22.22
CA ILE A 267 -0.38 28.33 20.91
C ILE A 267 -1.91 28.29 21.04
N VAL A 268 -2.47 27.31 21.76
CA VAL A 268 -3.93 27.24 22.02
C VAL A 268 -4.42 28.52 22.69
N THR A 269 -3.73 29.01 23.74
CA THR A 269 -4.11 30.27 24.40
C THR A 269 -4.00 31.50 23.50
N ALA A 270 -3.11 31.49 22.50
CA ALA A 270 -2.96 32.60 21.56
C ALA A 270 -4.04 32.61 20.46
N ASP A 271 -4.50 31.43 20.04
CA ASP A 271 -5.59 31.26 19.07
C ASP A 271 -6.95 31.62 19.71
N GLU A 272 -7.16 31.25 20.97
CA GLU A 272 -8.40 31.54 21.71
C GLU A 272 -8.55 33.02 22.11
N THR A 273 -7.45 33.76 22.27
CA THR A 273 -7.49 35.16 22.74
C THR A 273 -7.58 36.19 21.62
N GLY A 274 -7.36 35.83 20.35
CA GLY A 274 -7.44 36.75 19.20
C GLY A 274 -6.52 37.99 19.25
N GLU A 275 -5.73 38.18 20.31
CA GLU A 275 -5.12 39.48 20.66
C GLU A 275 -3.60 39.56 20.45
N LYS A 276 -2.99 38.55 19.82
CA LYS A 276 -1.53 38.49 19.61
C LYS A 276 -1.05 38.14 18.20
N GLY A 277 -1.94 38.12 17.20
CA GLY A 277 -1.53 38.01 15.79
C GLY A 277 -0.68 39.21 15.35
N ASP A 278 -1.13 40.43 15.65
CA ASP A 278 -0.46 41.65 15.16
C ASP A 278 0.81 42.04 15.93
N ARG A 279 0.87 41.76 17.24
CA ARG A 279 2.06 42.09 18.05
C ARG A 279 3.25 41.15 17.79
N PHE A 280 3.00 39.92 17.35
CA PHE A 280 4.07 38.98 17.00
C PHE A 280 4.60 39.24 15.58
N ILE A 281 3.72 39.62 14.64
CA ILE A 281 4.15 40.05 13.29
C ILE A 281 5.01 41.32 13.37
N SER A 282 4.69 42.27 14.24
CA SER A 282 5.51 43.46 14.48
C SER A 282 6.90 43.13 15.04
N SER A 283 7.02 42.22 16.02
CA SER A 283 8.34 41.91 16.59
C SER A 283 9.24 41.10 15.63
N VAL A 284 8.64 40.26 14.78
CA VAL A 284 9.38 39.52 13.75
C VAL A 284 9.79 40.43 12.58
N HIS A 285 9.00 41.45 12.26
CA HIS A 285 9.36 42.45 11.25
C HIS A 285 10.55 43.32 11.69
N ASP A 286 10.59 43.72 12.97
CA ASP A 286 11.67 44.52 13.53
C ASP A 286 12.99 43.73 13.64
N GLU A 287 12.93 42.42 13.96
CA GLU A 287 14.12 41.57 14.09
C GLU A 287 14.78 41.21 12.73
N ILE A 288 14.02 41.31 11.63
CA ILE A 288 14.53 41.12 10.26
C ILE A 288 15.23 42.38 9.74
N HIS A 289 14.80 43.58 10.17
CA HIS A 289 15.43 44.84 9.75
C HIS A 289 16.70 45.21 10.52
N GLU A 290 16.94 44.62 11.70
CA GLU A 290 18.19 44.82 12.45
C GLU A 290 19.36 43.94 11.95
N LYS A 291 19.09 42.99 11.04
CA LYS A 291 20.09 42.04 10.49
C LYS A 291 20.37 42.19 8.99
N VAL A 292 19.98 43.32 8.38
CA VAL A 292 20.41 43.77 7.05
C VAL A 292 21.26 45.03 7.21
#